data_AF-A0A4Q5XJC7-F1
#
_entry.id   AF-A0A4Q5XJC7-F1
#
_cell.length_a   1.000
_cell.length_b   1.000
_cell.length_c   1.000
_cell.angle_alpha   90.00
_cell.angle_beta   90.00
_cell.angle_gamma   90.00
#
_symmetry.space_group_name_H-M   'P 1'
#
loop_
_entity.id
_entity.type
_entity.pdbx_description
1 polymer ?
#
loop_
_entity_poly.entity_id
_entity_poly.type
_entity_poly.pdbx_seq_one_letter_code
_entity_poly.pdbx_strand_id
1 'polypeptide(L)'
;MVAGLKQRIEASAFALVKTLEFELELPTEDADEEPQASMMRLELFESMKERGRFRARLSQLEVFRLKPTFPQAGGEPSSLGADERVWKEFAAVPPSMTAPGEFQTADEALDCALEKLVVWARDQLGLR
;
A
#
# COMPACT_ATOMS: atom_id res chain seq x y z
N MET A 1 -20.97 -36.10 15.61
CA MET A 1 -21.51 -35.49 14.37
C MET A 1 -21.06 -34.04 14.35
N VAL A 2 -20.12 -33.68 13.47
CA VAL A 2 -19.60 -32.30 13.38
C VAL A 2 -20.57 -31.50 12.53
N ALA A 3 -21.19 -30.47 13.11
CA ALA A 3 -22.08 -29.56 12.40
C ALA A 3 -21.31 -28.94 11.23
N GLY A 4 -21.79 -29.19 10.02
CA GLY A 4 -21.17 -28.75 8.79
C GLY A 4 -21.08 -27.23 8.74
N LEU A 5 -19.85 -26.72 8.72
CA LEU A 5 -19.55 -25.32 8.46
C LEU A 5 -19.96 -25.02 7.00
N LYS A 6 -21.21 -24.60 6.78
CA LYS A 6 -21.68 -24.06 5.49
C LYS A 6 -21.19 -22.62 5.34
N GLN A 7 -19.87 -22.41 5.32
CA GLN A 7 -19.32 -21.10 4.96
C GLN A 7 -19.24 -21.04 3.44
N ARG A 8 -20.14 -20.25 2.84
CA ARG A 8 -20.09 -19.93 1.41
C ARG A 8 -18.93 -18.96 1.20
N ILE A 9 -17.84 -19.44 0.60
CA ILE A 9 -16.72 -18.57 0.20
C ILE A 9 -17.18 -17.77 -1.02
N GLU A 10 -17.61 -16.53 -0.80
CA GLU A 10 -17.88 -15.59 -1.88
C GLU A 10 -16.56 -14.96 -2.34
N ALA A 11 -15.87 -15.64 -3.26
CA ALA A 11 -14.72 -15.05 -3.92
C ALA A 11 -15.19 -13.82 -4.72
N SER A 12 -14.68 -12.65 -4.35
CA SER A 12 -14.89 -11.40 -5.07
C SER A 12 -13.59 -11.08 -5.80
N ALA A 13 -13.62 -11.17 -7.14
CA ALA A 13 -12.48 -10.84 -7.98
C ALA A 13 -12.51 -9.33 -8.28
N PHE A 14 -11.34 -8.70 -8.16
CA PHE A 14 -11.14 -7.29 -8.48
C PHE A 14 -9.97 -7.18 -9.47
N ALA A 15 -10.13 -6.35 -10.51
CA ALA A 15 -9.10 -6.07 -11.49
C ALA A 15 -8.41 -4.74 -11.16
N LEU A 16 -7.07 -4.70 -11.25
CA LEU A 16 -6.32 -3.45 -11.13
C LEU A 16 -6.64 -2.55 -12.33
N VAL A 17 -7.19 -1.37 -12.09
CA VAL A 17 -7.61 -0.42 -13.13
C VAL A 17 -6.73 0.83 -13.20
N LYS A 18 -6.13 1.25 -12.08
CA LYS A 18 -5.19 2.37 -12.03
C LYS A 18 -4.11 2.15 -10.99
N THR A 19 -2.93 2.70 -11.27
CA THR A 19 -1.81 2.80 -10.33
C THR A 19 -1.29 4.22 -10.37
N LEU A 20 -1.04 4.79 -9.20
CA LEU A 20 -0.41 6.09 -9.02
C LEU A 20 0.78 5.93 -8.08
N GLU A 21 1.94 6.42 -8.50
CA GLU A 21 3.15 6.49 -7.67
C GLU A 21 3.46 7.96 -7.41
N PHE A 22 3.80 8.28 -6.16
CA PHE A 22 4.08 9.65 -5.74
C PHE A 22 4.97 9.66 -4.51
N GLU A 23 5.71 10.76 -4.34
CA GLU A 23 6.49 11.01 -3.13
C GLU A 23 5.61 11.72 -2.10
N LEU A 24 5.66 11.23 -0.86
CA LEU A 24 5.01 11.82 0.28
C LEU A 24 6.08 12.20 1.30
N GLU A 25 6.21 13.50 1.56
CA GLU A 25 7.07 14.00 2.63
C GLU A 25 6.38 13.74 3.97
N LEU A 26 6.94 12.81 4.75
CA LEU A 26 6.47 12.52 6.10
C LEU A 26 7.37 13.26 7.08
N PRO A 27 6.81 14.01 8.06
CA PRO A 27 7.60 14.56 9.14
C PRO A 27 8.23 13.40 9.94
N THR A 28 9.48 13.62 10.31
CA THR A 28 10.27 12.74 11.16
C THR A 28 9.83 12.87 12.61
N GLU A 29 10.09 11.84 13.43
CA GLU A 29 9.80 11.90 14.88
C GLU A 29 10.59 13.02 15.58
N ASP A 30 11.75 13.37 15.04
CA ASP A 30 12.57 14.51 15.45
C ASP A 30 12.22 15.75 14.62
N ALA A 31 11.70 16.78 15.29
CA ALA A 31 11.28 18.05 14.67
C ALA A 31 12.44 18.88 14.10
N ASP A 32 13.68 18.53 14.44
CA ASP A 32 14.91 19.15 13.93
C ASP A 32 15.50 18.40 12.72
N GLU A 33 14.92 17.25 12.35
CA GLU A 33 15.32 16.49 11.16
C GLU A 33 14.52 16.95 9.92
N GLU A 34 15.18 16.91 8.75
CA GLU A 34 14.49 17.18 7.48
C GLU A 34 13.43 16.10 7.21
N PRO A 35 12.25 16.47 6.69
CA PRO A 35 11.19 15.52 6.40
C PRO A 35 11.68 14.44 5.43
N GLN A 36 11.35 13.19 5.73
CA GLN A 36 11.78 12.07 4.91
C GLN A 36 10.79 11.84 3.78
N ALA A 37 11.23 12.04 2.53
CA ALA A 37 10.45 11.69 1.35
C ALA A 37 10.29 10.16 1.27
N SER A 38 9.05 9.69 1.35
CA SER A 38 8.68 8.29 1.19
C SER A 38 7.97 8.08 -0.14
N MET A 39 8.45 7.12 -0.93
CA MET A 39 7.78 6.74 -2.17
C MET A 39 6.55 5.88 -1.86
N MET A 40 5.40 6.31 -2.35
CA MET A 40 4.10 5.69 -2.12
C MET A 40 3.51 5.19 -3.43
N ARG A 41 2.75 4.11 -3.36
CA ARG A 41 1.96 3.58 -4.48
C ARG A 41 0.51 3.39 -4.05
N LEU A 42 -0.40 4.03 -4.78
CA LEU A 42 -1.84 3.85 -4.68
C LEU A 42 -2.33 3.01 -5.85
N GLU A 43 -2.94 1.87 -5.57
CA GLU A 43 -3.50 0.95 -6.55
C GLU A 43 -5.01 0.90 -6.40
N LEU A 44 -5.74 1.12 -7.50
CA LEU A 44 -7.18 1.10 -7.55
C LEU A 44 -7.67 -0.14 -8.29
N PHE A 45 -8.57 -0.89 -7.67
CA PHE A 45 -9.13 -2.12 -8.21
C PHE A 45 -10.65 -1.99 -8.36
N GLU A 46 -11.19 -2.42 -9.50
CA GLU A 46 -12.64 -2.48 -9.74
C GLU A 46 -13.15 -3.92 -9.62
N SER A 47 -14.33 -4.10 -9.04
CA SER A 47 -15.00 -5.40 -8.96
C SER A 47 -15.31 -5.92 -10.35
N MET A 48 -14.96 -7.17 -10.62
CA MET A 48 -15.33 -7.84 -11.87
C MET A 48 -16.81 -8.27 -11.91
N LYS A 49 -17.52 -8.17 -10.78
CA LYS A 49 -18.94 -8.55 -10.66
C LYS A 49 -19.88 -7.35 -10.61
N GLU A 50 -19.43 -6.26 -10.02
CA GLU A 50 -20.24 -5.07 -9.71
C GLU A 50 -19.52 -3.84 -10.25
N ARG A 51 -19.94 -3.39 -11.44
CA ARG A 51 -19.38 -2.18 -12.05
C ARG A 51 -19.55 -1.00 -11.10
N GLY A 52 -18.52 -0.17 -11.00
CA GLY A 52 -18.56 1.00 -10.13
C GLY A 52 -18.18 0.73 -8.68
N ARG A 53 -17.95 -0.53 -8.29
CA ARG A 53 -17.43 -0.88 -6.97
C ARG A 53 -15.92 -0.97 -6.99
N PHE A 54 -15.26 -0.10 -6.22
CA PHE A 54 -13.80 -0.01 -6.18
C PHE A 54 -13.21 -0.36 -4.81
N ARG A 55 -11.93 -0.73 -4.82
CA ARG A 55 -11.06 -0.86 -3.64
C ARG A 55 -9.75 -0.17 -3.94
N ALA A 56 -9.15 0.45 -2.94
CA ALA A 56 -7.82 1.01 -3.04
C ALA A 56 -6.85 0.30 -2.09
N ARG A 57 -5.60 0.19 -2.52
CA ARG A 57 -4.47 -0.30 -1.72
C ARG A 57 -3.37 0.74 -1.74
N LEU A 58 -2.85 1.06 -0.57
CA LEU A 58 -1.71 1.96 -0.38
C LEU A 58 -0.50 1.16 0.10
N SER A 59 0.62 1.32 -0.59
CA SER A 59 1.90 0.68 -0.25
C SER A 59 3.01 1.72 -0.19
N GLN A 60 3.99 1.49 0.69
CA GLN A 60 5.23 2.27 0.77
C GLN A 60 6.38 1.47 0.15
N LEU A 61 7.29 2.14 -0.54
CA LEU A 61 8.52 1.53 -1.00
C LEU A 61 9.52 1.47 0.16
N GLU A 62 9.87 0.27 0.60
CA GLU A 62 10.98 0.06 1.52
C GLU A 62 12.20 -0.44 0.74
N VAL A 63 13.37 0.13 1.05
CA VAL A 63 14.64 -0.28 0.46
C VAL A 63 15.40 -1.10 1.48
N PHE A 64 15.62 -2.37 1.18
CA PHE A 64 16.37 -3.28 2.02
C PHE A 64 17.74 -3.54 1.41
N ARG A 65 18.79 -3.30 2.18
CA ARG A 65 20.13 -3.71 1.77
C ARG A 65 20.37 -5.14 2.18
N LEU A 66 20.20 -6.07 1.23
CA LEU A 66 20.52 -7.46 1.46
C LEU A 66 22.01 -7.67 1.24
N LYS A 67 22.72 -8.05 2.31
CA LYS A 67 24.08 -8.60 2.21
C LYS A 67 23.94 -10.12 2.17
N PRO A 68 24.15 -10.78 1.02
CA PRO A 68 24.12 -12.24 0.96
C PRO A 68 25.13 -12.78 1.95
N THR A 69 24.78 -13.80 2.74
CA THR A 69 25.74 -14.44 3.65
C THR A 69 26.55 -15.53 2.95
N PHE A 70 26.19 -15.93 1.73
CA PHE A 70 26.84 -16.97 0.93
C PHE A 70 26.75 -16.70 -0.58
N PRO A 71 27.68 -17.26 -1.38
CA PRO A 71 28.90 -17.95 -0.95
C PRO A 71 29.92 -17.00 -0.31
N GLN A 72 30.80 -17.54 0.54
CA GLN A 72 31.84 -16.79 1.24
C GLN A 72 33.21 -17.16 0.67
N ALA A 73 34.08 -16.17 0.48
CA ALA A 73 35.49 -16.36 0.15
C ALA A 73 36.32 -15.74 1.28
N GLY A 74 37.01 -16.57 2.07
CA GLY A 74 37.81 -16.08 3.20
C GLY A 74 37.01 -15.56 4.40
N GLY A 75 35.76 -16.01 4.58
CA GLY A 75 34.89 -15.59 5.69
C GLY A 75 34.07 -14.33 5.44
N GLU A 76 34.27 -13.67 4.30
CA GLU A 76 33.43 -12.56 3.84
C GLU A 76 32.54 -13.00 2.66
N PRO A 77 31.32 -12.47 2.53
CA PRO A 77 30.49 -12.68 1.36
C PRO A 77 31.18 -12.30 0.05
N SER A 78 31.09 -13.16 -0.95
CA SER A 78 31.75 -12.93 -2.25
C SER A 78 31.04 -11.90 -3.13
N SER A 79 29.84 -11.46 -2.76
CA SER A 79 29.02 -10.50 -3.51
C SER A 79 28.87 -9.19 -2.74
N LEU A 80 28.91 -8.07 -3.46
CA LEU A 80 28.49 -6.77 -2.93
C LEU A 80 27.00 -6.83 -2.57
N GLY A 81 26.63 -6.24 -1.42
CA GLY A 81 25.23 -6.17 -0.99
C GLY A 81 24.38 -5.49 -2.07
N ALA A 82 23.21 -6.06 -2.34
CA ALA A 82 22.25 -5.53 -3.30
C ALA A 82 21.14 -4.79 -2.56
N ASP A 83 20.75 -3.64 -3.07
CA ASP A 83 19.58 -2.94 -2.56
C ASP A 83 18.35 -3.51 -3.26
N GLU A 84 17.47 -4.13 -2.48
CA GLU A 84 16.17 -4.63 -2.93
C GLU A 84 15.08 -3.62 -2.59
N ARG A 85 14.19 -3.38 -3.55
CA ARG A 85 13.05 -2.47 -3.40
C ARG A 85 11.78 -3.29 -3.25
N VAL A 86 11.12 -3.18 -2.10
CA VAL A 86 9.92 -3.95 -1.79
C VAL A 86 8.78 -3.00 -1.47
N TRP A 87 7.65 -3.20 -2.13
CA TRP A 87 6.41 -2.52 -1.77
C TRP A 87 5.80 -3.20 -0.55
N LYS A 88 5.80 -2.51 0.57
CA LYS A 88 5.15 -2.96 1.79
C LYS A 88 3.77 -2.33 1.88
N GLU A 89 2.77 -3.19 1.99
CA GLU A 89 1.41 -2.74 2.27
C GLU A 89 1.37 -2.10 3.67
N PHE A 90 0.71 -0.96 3.82
CA PHE A 90 0.40 -0.46 5.15
C PHE A 90 -0.52 -1.48 5.84
N ALA A 91 -0.07 -2.05 6.97
CA ALA A 91 -0.85 -3.02 7.74
C ALA A 91 -2.23 -2.49 8.17
N ALA A 92 -2.35 -1.16 8.21
CA ALA A 92 -3.59 -0.42 8.34
C ALA A 92 -3.82 0.42 7.09
N VAL A 93 -4.07 -0.18 5.91
CA VAL A 93 -4.93 0.50 4.93
C VAL A 93 -6.23 0.70 5.68
N PRO A 94 -6.62 1.93 6.05
CA PRO A 94 -7.81 2.08 6.86
C PRO A 94 -8.98 1.52 6.05
N PRO A 95 -9.93 0.81 6.68
CA PRO A 95 -11.15 0.34 6.01
C PRO A 95 -11.96 1.48 5.37
N SER A 96 -11.53 2.73 5.52
CA SER A 96 -12.03 3.91 4.82
C SER A 96 -11.52 4.05 3.37
N MET A 97 -10.38 3.47 2.95
CA MET A 97 -9.93 3.53 1.54
C MET A 97 -10.68 2.56 0.62
N THR A 98 -11.31 1.52 1.18
CA THR A 98 -12.51 0.96 0.57
C THR A 98 -13.61 2.00 0.74
N ALA A 99 -13.84 2.84 -0.26
CA ALA A 99 -15.09 3.59 -0.28
C ALA A 99 -16.23 2.59 -0.47
N PRO A 100 -17.10 2.31 0.53
CA PRO A 100 -18.41 1.77 0.20
C PRO A 100 -19.11 2.86 -0.61
N GLY A 101 -19.16 2.69 -1.92
CA GLY A 101 -19.73 3.64 -2.85
C GLY A 101 -19.66 3.10 -4.26
N GLU A 102 -20.71 3.35 -5.02
CA GLU A 102 -20.74 3.12 -6.46
C GLU A 102 -20.23 4.40 -7.12
N PHE A 103 -19.05 4.34 -7.73
CA PHE A 103 -18.50 5.43 -8.56
C PHE A 103 -18.81 5.13 -10.03
N GLN A 104 -18.97 6.17 -10.85
CA GLN A 104 -19.24 5.97 -12.27
C GLN A 104 -17.95 5.71 -13.04
N THR A 105 -16.83 6.22 -12.54
CA THR A 105 -15.53 6.14 -13.19
C THR A 105 -14.40 5.80 -12.21
N ALA A 106 -13.30 5.26 -12.74
CA ALA A 106 -12.09 5.03 -11.98
C ALA A 106 -11.40 6.34 -11.55
N ASP A 107 -11.63 7.45 -12.25
CA ASP A 107 -11.10 8.76 -11.88
C ASP A 107 -11.80 9.31 -10.63
N GLU A 108 -13.12 9.25 -10.57
CA GLU A 108 -13.89 9.64 -9.36
C GLU A 108 -13.47 8.81 -8.14
N ALA A 109 -13.28 7.50 -8.34
CA ALA A 109 -12.83 6.61 -7.28
C ALA A 109 -11.39 6.91 -6.83
N LEU A 110 -10.51 7.30 -7.76
CA LEU A 110 -9.14 7.70 -7.46
C LEU A 110 -9.10 9.03 -6.69
N ASP A 111 -9.87 10.03 -7.12
CA ASP A 111 -9.98 11.33 -6.45
C ASP A 111 -10.47 11.14 -5.00
N CYS A 112 -11.51 10.32 -4.81
CA CYS A 112 -11.98 9.97 -3.47
C CYS A 112 -10.91 9.25 -2.63
N ALA A 113 -10.13 8.34 -3.24
CA ALA A 113 -9.04 7.66 -2.54
C ALA A 113 -7.93 8.65 -2.12
N LEU A 114 -7.60 9.63 -2.97
CA LEU A 114 -6.62 10.67 -2.68
C LEU A 114 -7.10 11.62 -1.58
N GLU A 115 -8.35 12.05 -1.60
CA GLU A 115 -8.93 12.88 -0.53
C GLU A 115 -8.83 12.17 0.82
N LYS A 116 -9.16 10.88 0.86
CA LYS A 116 -9.05 10.07 2.08
C LYS A 116 -7.61 9.87 2.53
N LEU A 117 -6.68 9.71 1.58
CA LEU A 117 -5.26 9.65 1.88
C LEU A 117 -4.78 10.95 2.54
N VAL A 118 -5.21 12.11 2.04
CA VAL A 118 -4.86 13.41 2.63
C VAL A 118 -5.40 13.54 4.05
N VAL A 119 -6.65 13.12 4.30
CA VAL A 119 -7.24 13.11 5.65
C VAL A 119 -6.43 12.18 6.57
N TRP A 120 -6.15 10.95 6.12
CA TRP A 120 -5.35 10.00 6.88
C TRP A 120 -3.95 10.53 7.18
N ALA A 121 -3.28 11.15 6.21
CA ALA A 121 -1.96 11.73 6.38
C ALA A 121 -2.01 12.85 7.43
N ARG A 122 -3.02 13.72 7.40
CA ARG A 122 -3.19 14.75 8.44
C ARG A 122 -3.38 14.15 9.84
N ASP A 123 -4.21 13.12 9.95
CA ASP A 123 -4.50 12.44 11.22
C ASP A 123 -3.26 11.75 11.80
N GLN A 124 -2.48 11.06 10.97
CA GLN A 124 -1.26 10.39 11.41
C GLN A 124 -0.14 11.38 11.74
N LEU A 125 -0.06 12.48 11.01
CA LEU A 125 1.02 13.46 11.15
C LEU A 125 0.70 14.60 12.14
N GLY A 126 -0.47 14.57 12.78
CA GLY A 126 -0.89 15.58 13.75
C GLY A 126 -1.04 16.99 13.17
N LEU A 127 -1.17 17.12 11.84
CA LEU A 127 -1.33 18.39 11.13
C LEU A 127 -2.80 18.83 11.24
N ARG A 128 -3.11 19.68 12.23
CA ARG A 128 -4.42 20.35 12.41
C ARG A 128 -4.51 21.64 11.60
#